data_AF-A0A1Q6MCU4-F1
#
_entry.id   AF-A0A1Q6MCU4-F1
#
_cell.length_a   1.000
_cell.length_b   1.000
_cell.length_c   1.000
_cell.angle_alpha   90.00
_cell.angle_beta   90.00
_cell.angle_gamma   90.00
#
_symmetry.space_group_name_H-M   'P 1'
#
loop_
_entity.id
_entity.type
_entity.pdbx_description
1 polymer ?
#
loop_
_entity_poly.entity_id
_entity_poly.type
_entity_poly.pdbx_seq_one_letter_code
_entity_poly.pdbx_strand_id
1 'polypeptide(L)'
;MARSNSRGRNYVPFKWTKELIIFLSILAVAIILTIVCLIPTSKEKFMTEWSDAITAASGTALDDDHVFEYISLSKFETKKSEATKDEPLIILYGSSTDSTTVSNISSINKKAQDYGIDKIYILKSDFVMNADETDSKDKAKLDEYKEALLGKDKASSSIDYDDIKTYCQLFVYTGADEYDFNSQALIDDKNNLNADFAKAMTKCFSKYTAKDVTDLTVKNN
;
A
#
# COMPACT_ATOMS: atom_id res chain seq x y z
N MET A 1 -8.11 -31.10 -80.41
CA MET A 1 -8.50 -31.36 -79.01
C MET A 1 -7.67 -30.46 -78.10
N ALA A 2 -8.31 -29.54 -77.38
CA ALA A 2 -7.84 -28.98 -76.11
C ALA A 2 -9.02 -28.23 -75.48
N ARG A 3 -9.76 -28.90 -74.57
CA ARG A 3 -10.78 -28.23 -73.76
C ARG A 3 -10.06 -27.56 -72.58
N SER A 4 -10.09 -26.23 -72.56
CA SER A 4 -9.67 -25.43 -71.41
C SER A 4 -10.61 -25.71 -70.23
N ASN A 5 -10.12 -26.39 -69.20
CA ASN A 5 -10.82 -26.56 -67.94
C ASN A 5 -10.39 -25.45 -66.98
N SER A 6 -11.09 -24.31 -67.00
CA SER A 6 -11.00 -23.37 -65.88
C SER A 6 -11.85 -23.91 -64.72
N ARG A 7 -11.19 -24.46 -63.70
CA ARG A 7 -11.83 -24.71 -62.40
C ARG A 7 -12.13 -23.36 -61.76
N GLY A 8 -13.36 -22.88 -61.93
CA GLY A 8 -13.88 -21.74 -61.17
C GLY A 8 -13.82 -22.06 -59.68
N ARG A 9 -12.95 -21.38 -58.93
CA ARG A 9 -13.06 -21.34 -57.47
C ARG A 9 -14.31 -20.52 -57.16
N ASN A 10 -15.32 -21.15 -56.59
CA ASN A 10 -16.49 -20.44 -56.08
C ASN A 10 -16.04 -19.60 -54.88
N TYR A 11 -15.71 -18.33 -55.14
CA TYR A 11 -15.52 -17.33 -54.10
C TYR A 11 -16.90 -16.90 -53.63
N VAL A 12 -17.30 -17.38 -52.45
CA VAL A 12 -18.49 -16.87 -51.77
C VAL A 12 -18.03 -15.71 -50.90
N PRO A 13 -18.42 -14.45 -51.20
CA PRO A 13 -18.01 -13.32 -50.38
C PRO A 13 -18.62 -13.49 -48.98
N PHE A 14 -17.76 -13.39 -47.96
CA PHE A 14 -18.18 -13.43 -46.57
C PHE A 14 -19.16 -12.29 -46.29
N LYS A 15 -20.39 -12.62 -45.88
CA LYS A 15 -21.42 -11.63 -45.56
C LYS A 15 -21.46 -11.42 -44.06
N TRP A 16 -21.23 -10.18 -43.65
CA TRP A 16 -21.43 -9.74 -42.27
C TRP A 16 -22.93 -9.71 -41.96
N THR A 17 -23.42 -10.69 -41.20
CA THR A 17 -24.78 -10.67 -40.66
C THR A 17 -24.82 -9.87 -39.36
N LYS A 18 -25.99 -9.30 -39.03
CA LYS A 18 -26.18 -8.55 -37.78
C LYS A 18 -25.86 -9.40 -36.55
N GLU A 19 -26.24 -10.67 -36.58
CA GLU A 19 -25.98 -11.64 -35.51
C GLU A 19 -24.48 -11.90 -35.32
N LEU A 20 -23.72 -12.03 -36.42
CA LEU A 20 -22.27 -12.22 -36.37
C LEU A 20 -21.56 -10.98 -35.79
N ILE A 21 -22.01 -9.78 -36.17
CA ILE A 21 -21.47 -8.52 -35.62
C ILE A 21 -21.74 -8.45 -34.12
N ILE A 22 -22.96 -8.76 -33.67
CA ILE A 22 -23.32 -8.78 -32.25
C ILE A 22 -22.48 -9.81 -31.49
N PHE A 23 -22.35 -11.02 -32.04
CA PHE A 23 -21.55 -12.08 -31.42
C PHE A 23 -20.07 -11.69 -31.26
N LEU A 24 -19.45 -11.14 -32.31
CA LEU A 24 -18.06 -10.67 -32.25
C LEU A 24 -17.88 -9.50 -31.29
N SER A 25 -18.89 -8.62 -31.17
CA SER A 25 -18.87 -7.51 -30.21
C SER A 25 -18.91 -8.02 -28.77
N ILE A 26 -19.79 -8.97 -28.47
CA ILE A 26 -19.87 -9.61 -27.14
C ILE A 26 -18.57 -10.35 -26.81
N LEU A 27 -18.03 -11.11 -27.77
CA LEU A 27 -16.77 -11.82 -27.60
C LEU A 27 -15.61 -10.87 -27.32
N ALA A 28 -15.53 -9.74 -28.05
CA ALA A 28 -14.50 -8.73 -27.82
C ALA A 28 -14.61 -8.11 -26.42
N VAL A 29 -15.82 -7.75 -25.97
CA VAL A 29 -16.05 -7.21 -24.62
C VAL A 29 -15.69 -8.23 -23.54
N ALA A 30 -16.07 -9.50 -23.72
CA ALA A 30 -15.73 -10.57 -22.78
C ALA A 30 -14.21 -10.77 -22.67
N ILE A 31 -13.48 -10.76 -23.79
CA ILE A 31 -12.03 -10.85 -23.81
C ILE A 31 -11.40 -9.65 -23.11
N ILE A 32 -11.86 -8.43 -23.40
CA ILE A 32 -11.35 -7.20 -22.76
C ILE A 32 -11.57 -7.24 -21.24
N LEU A 33 -12.78 -7.58 -20.80
CA LEU A 33 -13.07 -7.72 -19.36
C LEU A 33 -12.20 -8.78 -18.71
N THR A 34 -12.02 -9.92 -19.36
CA THR A 34 -11.18 -11.00 -18.82
C THR A 34 -9.71 -10.56 -18.71
N ILE A 35 -9.17 -9.86 -19.72
CA ILE A 35 -7.81 -9.32 -19.68
C ILE A 35 -7.67 -8.27 -18.57
N VAL A 36 -8.63 -7.34 -18.45
CA VAL A 36 -8.61 -6.31 -17.40
C VAL A 36 -8.69 -6.91 -16.00
N CYS A 37 -9.48 -7.97 -15.80
CA CYS A 37 -9.57 -8.68 -14.53
C CYS A 37 -8.34 -9.56 -14.22
N LEU A 38 -7.56 -9.96 -15.24
CA LEU A 38 -6.35 -10.78 -15.08
C LEU A 38 -5.09 -9.95 -14.82
N ILE A 39 -5.09 -8.67 -15.15
CA ILE A 39 -3.96 -7.78 -14.84
C ILE A 39 -4.02 -7.47 -13.35
N PRO A 40 -3.04 -7.93 -12.54
CA PRO A 40 -3.05 -7.64 -11.12
C PRO A 40 -3.03 -6.13 -10.92
N THR A 41 -3.90 -5.66 -10.03
CA THR A 41 -3.97 -4.24 -9.71
C THR A 41 -2.66 -3.77 -9.09
N SER A 42 -2.39 -2.46 -9.13
CA SER A 42 -1.20 -1.89 -8.47
C SER A 42 -1.13 -2.25 -6.99
N LYS A 43 -2.30 -2.39 -6.33
CA LYS A 43 -2.42 -2.87 -4.95
C LYS A 43 -2.03 -4.34 -4.81
N GLU A 44 -2.54 -5.23 -5.65
CA GLU A 44 -2.20 -6.66 -5.60
C GLU A 44 -0.71 -6.88 -5.85
N LYS A 45 -0.17 -6.26 -6.90
CA LYS A 45 1.26 -6.34 -7.20
C LYS A 45 2.12 -5.83 -6.03
N PHE A 46 1.70 -4.73 -5.41
CA PHE A 46 2.36 -4.19 -4.22
C PHE A 46 2.34 -5.19 -3.05
N MET A 47 1.17 -5.78 -2.74
CA MET A 47 1.07 -6.70 -1.60
C MET A 47 1.85 -7.99 -1.84
N THR A 48 1.91 -8.47 -3.09
CA THR A 48 2.80 -9.58 -3.47
C THR A 48 4.26 -9.22 -3.25
N GLU A 49 4.73 -8.05 -3.73
CA GLU A 49 6.12 -7.60 -3.51
C GLU A 49 6.48 -7.54 -2.02
N TRP A 50 5.58 -7.07 -1.18
CA TRP A 50 5.78 -7.04 0.27
C TRP A 50 5.74 -8.43 0.90
N SER A 51 4.78 -9.27 0.54
CA SER A 51 4.70 -10.65 1.05
C SER A 51 5.93 -11.48 0.70
N ASP A 52 6.45 -11.33 -0.52
CA ASP A 52 7.68 -11.99 -0.96
C ASP A 52 8.90 -11.51 -0.15
N ALA A 53 9.03 -10.20 0.07
CA ALA A 53 10.10 -9.64 0.89
C ALA A 53 10.04 -10.17 2.33
N ILE A 54 8.85 -10.25 2.91
CA ILE A 54 8.60 -10.74 4.28
C ILE A 54 8.95 -12.21 4.39
N THR A 55 8.50 -13.01 3.43
CA THR A 55 8.82 -14.44 3.35
C THR A 55 10.32 -14.65 3.23
N ALA A 56 11.00 -13.84 2.42
CA ALA A 56 12.46 -13.89 2.27
C ALA A 56 13.21 -13.53 3.56
N ALA A 57 12.71 -12.57 4.35
CA ALA A 57 13.37 -12.12 5.57
C ALA A 57 13.08 -12.99 6.80
N SER A 58 11.84 -13.51 6.93
CA SER A 58 11.37 -14.20 8.14
C SER A 58 11.17 -15.70 7.96
N GLY A 59 11.19 -16.21 6.72
CA GLY A 59 10.88 -17.60 6.40
C GLY A 59 9.39 -17.93 6.43
N THR A 60 8.53 -16.97 6.79
CA THR A 60 7.08 -17.11 6.87
C THR A 60 6.41 -15.97 6.11
N ALA A 61 5.39 -16.28 5.31
CA ALA A 61 4.56 -15.27 4.69
C ALA A 61 3.73 -14.53 5.74
N LEU A 62 3.23 -13.35 5.36
CA LEU A 62 2.23 -12.66 6.15
C LEU A 62 0.89 -13.41 6.07
N ASP A 63 0.15 -13.47 7.18
CA ASP A 63 -1.17 -14.11 7.20
C ASP A 63 -2.16 -13.39 6.26
N ASP A 64 -3.08 -14.14 5.66
CA ASP A 64 -4.08 -13.59 4.72
C ASP A 64 -5.01 -12.53 5.38
N ASP A 65 -5.13 -12.54 6.71
CA ASP A 65 -5.93 -11.62 7.52
C ASP A 65 -5.12 -10.44 8.09
N HIS A 66 -3.99 -10.12 7.46
CA HIS A 66 -3.13 -9.02 7.91
C HIS A 66 -3.82 -7.65 7.86
N VAL A 67 -3.33 -6.72 8.67
CA VAL A 67 -3.88 -5.36 8.77
C VAL A 67 -3.41 -4.40 7.66
N PHE A 68 -2.46 -4.81 6.81
CA PHE A 68 -1.80 -3.88 5.88
C PHE A 68 -2.56 -3.62 4.59
N GLU A 69 -2.53 -2.38 4.12
CA GLU A 69 -3.08 -1.99 2.82
C GLU A 69 -2.18 -0.96 2.11
N TYR A 70 -1.97 -1.11 0.81
CA TYR A 70 -1.27 -0.09 0.02
C TYR A 70 -2.02 1.25 -0.02
N ILE A 71 -1.28 2.36 0.14
CA ILE A 71 -1.78 3.70 -0.17
C ILE A 71 -0.83 4.46 -1.10
N SER A 72 -1.39 5.18 -2.07
CA SER A 72 -0.62 6.14 -2.88
C SER A 72 -0.53 7.49 -2.17
N LEU A 73 0.52 8.26 -2.46
CA LEU A 73 0.68 9.62 -1.91
C LEU A 73 -0.57 10.49 -2.13
N SER A 74 -1.17 10.41 -3.32
CA SER A 74 -2.40 11.14 -3.65
C SER A 74 -3.61 10.75 -2.80
N LYS A 75 -3.74 9.47 -2.45
CA LYS A 75 -4.84 8.97 -1.60
C LYS A 75 -4.56 9.21 -0.13
N PHE A 76 -3.29 9.27 0.26
CA PHE A 76 -2.86 9.54 1.62
C PHE A 76 -3.40 10.89 2.11
N GLU A 77 -3.25 11.95 1.32
CA GLU A 77 -3.80 13.27 1.65
C GLU A 77 -5.33 13.25 1.85
N THR A 78 -6.05 12.55 0.96
CA THR A 78 -7.50 12.38 1.11
C THR A 78 -7.83 11.63 2.41
N LYS A 79 -7.14 10.53 2.70
CA LYS A 79 -7.35 9.74 3.92
C LYS A 79 -7.00 10.51 5.19
N LYS A 80 -6.01 11.39 5.14
CA LYS A 80 -5.63 12.24 6.27
C LYS A 80 -6.78 13.17 6.67
N SER A 81 -7.52 13.71 5.69
CA SER A 81 -8.70 14.55 5.96
C SER A 81 -9.91 13.79 6.54
N GLU A 82 -9.98 12.48 6.32
CA GLU A 82 -11.01 11.59 6.89
C GLU A 82 -10.65 11.11 8.30
N ALA A 83 -9.39 11.24 8.69
CA ALA A 83 -8.89 10.76 9.96
C ALA A 83 -9.53 11.54 11.11
N THR A 84 -10.01 10.81 12.11
CA THR A 84 -10.56 11.39 13.34
C THR A 84 -9.83 10.80 14.53
N LYS A 85 -10.20 11.25 15.74
CA LYS A 85 -9.80 10.53 16.94
C LYS A 85 -10.34 9.12 16.83
N ASP A 86 -11.65 8.92 16.79
CA ASP A 86 -12.25 7.58 16.88
C ASP A 86 -11.80 6.61 15.78
N GLU A 87 -11.47 7.13 14.59
CA GLU A 87 -10.90 6.38 13.47
C GLU A 87 -9.58 7.01 13.01
N PRO A 88 -8.44 6.68 13.65
CA PRO A 88 -7.16 7.25 13.30
C PRO A 88 -6.63 6.66 11.98
N LEU A 89 -5.93 7.49 11.20
CA LEU A 89 -5.15 7.03 10.07
C LEU A 89 -3.75 6.64 10.53
N ILE A 90 -3.40 5.36 10.33
CA ILE A 90 -2.07 4.84 10.65
C ILE A 90 -1.33 4.55 9.35
N ILE A 91 -0.16 5.16 9.18
CA ILE A 91 0.71 5.02 8.02
C ILE A 91 2.03 4.36 8.43
N LEU A 92 2.35 3.23 7.83
CA LEU A 92 3.70 2.69 7.80
C LEU A 92 4.41 3.24 6.55
N TYR A 93 5.28 4.20 6.75
CA TYR A 93 6.14 4.74 5.70
C TYR A 93 7.43 3.93 5.64
N GLY A 94 7.67 3.20 4.55
CA GLY A 94 8.81 2.29 4.45
C GLY A 94 8.94 1.61 3.08
N SER A 95 9.94 0.74 2.95
CA SER A 95 10.27 0.03 1.71
C SER A 95 10.35 -1.48 1.97
N SER A 96 9.88 -2.27 1.00
CA SER A 96 10.07 -3.73 0.98
C SER A 96 11.51 -4.15 0.73
N THR A 97 12.40 -3.22 0.37
CA THR A 97 13.84 -3.46 0.22
C THR A 97 14.64 -3.15 1.48
N ASP A 98 14.02 -2.45 2.45
CA ASP A 98 14.65 -2.17 3.73
C ASP A 98 14.47 -3.36 4.68
N SER A 99 15.57 -4.05 4.97
CA SER A 99 15.58 -5.21 5.88
C SER A 99 15.02 -4.91 7.28
N THR A 100 15.14 -3.67 7.75
CA THR A 100 14.62 -3.26 9.05
C THR A 100 13.10 -3.21 9.03
N THR A 101 12.51 -2.59 8.00
CA THR A 101 11.06 -2.57 7.78
C THR A 101 10.49 -3.98 7.69
N VAL A 102 11.10 -4.81 6.86
CA VAL A 102 10.60 -6.15 6.54
C VAL A 102 10.73 -7.11 7.72
N SER A 103 11.79 -7.02 8.52
CA SER A 103 11.95 -7.87 9.71
C SER A 103 10.95 -7.56 10.84
N ASN A 104 10.40 -6.34 10.88
CA ASN A 104 9.49 -5.92 11.94
C ASN A 104 8.01 -6.03 11.58
N ILE A 105 7.66 -6.15 10.30
CA ILE A 105 6.26 -6.10 9.84
C ILE A 105 5.36 -7.20 10.41
N SER A 106 5.85 -8.43 10.62
CA SER A 106 5.07 -9.49 11.26
C SER A 106 4.77 -9.16 12.73
N SER A 107 5.73 -8.53 13.42
CA SER A 107 5.53 -8.05 14.81
C SER A 107 4.56 -6.88 14.86
N ILE A 108 4.60 -5.99 13.86
CA ILE A 108 3.64 -4.89 13.70
C ILE A 108 2.23 -5.45 13.48
N ASN A 109 2.06 -6.44 12.61
CA ASN A 109 0.77 -7.09 12.35
C ASN A 109 0.14 -7.63 13.63
N LYS A 110 0.89 -8.44 14.37
CA LYS A 110 0.42 -9.08 15.60
C LYS A 110 -0.01 -8.05 16.64
N LYS A 111 0.82 -7.02 16.86
CA LYS A 111 0.46 -5.95 17.80
C LYS A 111 -0.76 -5.17 17.35
N ALA A 112 -0.88 -4.85 16.06
CA ALA A 112 -2.07 -4.18 15.55
C ALA A 112 -3.34 -4.97 15.85
N GLN A 113 -3.32 -6.29 15.62
CA GLN A 113 -4.41 -7.20 15.96
C GLN A 113 -4.71 -7.24 17.47
N ASP A 114 -3.69 -7.33 18.32
CA ASP A 114 -3.82 -7.33 19.79
C ASP A 114 -4.57 -6.08 20.32
N TYR A 115 -4.39 -4.93 19.65
CA TYR A 115 -5.06 -3.67 19.97
C TYR A 115 -6.34 -3.42 19.16
N GLY A 116 -6.79 -4.39 18.34
CA GLY A 116 -8.01 -4.26 17.54
C GLY A 116 -7.92 -3.25 16.40
N ILE A 117 -6.73 -3.04 15.85
CA ILE A 117 -6.51 -2.18 14.69
C ILE A 117 -6.74 -2.97 13.43
N ASP A 118 -7.79 -2.59 12.71
CA ASP A 118 -8.21 -3.29 11.50
C ASP A 118 -7.37 -2.92 10.28
N LYS A 119 -6.67 -1.77 10.31
CA LYS A 119 -5.96 -1.26 9.13
C LYS A 119 -4.74 -0.41 9.43
N ILE A 120 -3.64 -0.71 8.74
CA ILE A 120 -2.43 0.09 8.63
C ILE A 120 -2.12 0.30 7.15
N TYR A 121 -2.03 1.54 6.71
CA TYR A 121 -1.70 1.81 5.31
C TYR A 121 -0.18 1.86 5.12
N ILE A 122 0.34 1.25 4.05
CA ILE A 122 1.76 1.33 3.71
C ILE A 122 1.97 2.34 2.60
N LEU A 123 2.81 3.36 2.88
CA LEU A 123 3.28 4.35 1.92
C LEU A 123 4.73 4.03 1.54
N LYS A 124 4.99 3.79 0.24
CA LYS A 124 6.34 3.46 -0.26
C LYS A 124 7.32 4.61 -0.07
N SER A 125 8.46 4.32 0.53
CA SER A 125 9.62 5.21 0.63
C SER A 125 10.67 5.00 -0.47
N ASP A 126 10.49 4.02 -1.36
CA ASP A 126 11.50 3.62 -2.37
C ASP A 126 12.01 4.80 -3.22
N PHE A 127 11.10 5.70 -3.62
CA PHE A 127 11.47 6.90 -4.35
C PHE A 127 12.32 7.84 -3.48
N VAL A 128 11.85 8.16 -2.27
CA VAL A 128 12.49 9.12 -1.37
C VAL A 128 13.91 8.68 -1.00
N MET A 129 14.11 7.39 -0.74
CA MET A 129 15.42 6.82 -0.40
C MET A 129 16.47 6.96 -1.52
N ASN A 130 16.02 7.04 -2.78
CA ASN A 130 16.89 7.07 -3.96
C ASN A 130 16.92 8.43 -4.69
N ALA A 131 16.14 9.41 -4.23
CA ALA A 131 15.98 10.69 -4.92
C ALA A 131 17.22 11.58 -4.79
N ASP A 132 17.60 12.20 -5.91
CA ASP A 132 18.68 13.19 -5.98
C ASP A 132 18.14 14.59 -5.63
N GLU A 133 18.60 15.16 -4.52
CA GLU A 133 18.17 16.47 -4.03
C GLU A 133 18.63 17.63 -4.93
N THR A 134 19.60 17.38 -5.80
CA THR A 134 20.09 18.37 -6.77
C THR A 134 19.27 18.39 -8.06
N ASP A 135 18.52 17.32 -8.35
CA ASP A 135 17.60 17.28 -9.47
C ASP A 135 16.27 17.96 -9.11
N SER A 136 15.83 18.89 -9.97
CA SER A 136 14.64 19.70 -9.72
C SER A 136 13.33 18.90 -9.64
N LYS A 137 13.20 17.78 -10.36
CA LYS A 137 11.98 16.96 -10.36
C LYS A 137 11.95 16.06 -9.14
N ASP A 138 13.09 15.47 -8.82
CA ASP A 138 13.23 14.64 -7.62
C ASP A 138 12.98 15.47 -6.37
N LYS A 139 13.56 16.67 -6.32
CA LYS A 139 13.35 17.64 -5.25
C LYS A 139 11.87 18.02 -5.07
N ALA A 140 11.18 18.39 -6.16
CA ALA A 140 9.76 18.75 -6.08
C ALA A 140 8.91 17.60 -5.50
N LYS A 141 9.22 16.37 -5.88
CA LYS A 141 8.50 15.20 -5.37
C LYS A 141 8.91 14.83 -3.95
N LEU A 142 10.17 15.04 -3.56
CA LEU A 142 10.60 14.92 -2.16
C LEU A 142 9.84 15.92 -1.27
N ASP A 143 9.64 17.15 -1.75
CA ASP A 143 8.87 18.17 -1.05
C ASP A 143 7.41 17.73 -0.87
N GLU A 144 6.78 17.15 -1.88
CA GLU A 144 5.43 16.56 -1.76
C GLU A 144 5.35 15.50 -0.66
N TYR A 145 6.32 14.58 -0.59
CA TYR A 145 6.37 13.55 0.47
C TYR A 145 6.57 14.17 1.84
N LYS A 146 7.46 15.15 1.95
CA LYS A 146 7.78 15.83 3.21
C LYS A 146 6.58 16.59 3.74
N GLU A 147 5.92 17.38 2.89
CA GLU A 147 4.71 18.12 3.26
C GLU A 147 3.59 17.19 3.70
N ALA A 148 3.38 16.09 2.98
CA ALA A 148 2.33 15.14 3.30
C ALA A 148 2.55 14.48 4.67
N LEU A 149 3.77 14.01 4.91
CA LEU A 149 4.12 13.29 6.14
C LEU A 149 4.24 14.21 7.35
N LEU A 150 4.94 15.33 7.22
CA LEU A 150 5.33 16.19 8.34
C LEU A 150 4.41 17.39 8.55
N GLY A 151 3.60 17.76 7.55
CA GLY A 151 2.82 18.99 7.55
C GLY A 151 3.59 20.19 6.98
N LYS A 152 2.86 21.15 6.40
CA LYS A 152 3.43 22.31 5.69
C LYS A 152 4.31 23.20 6.56
N ASP A 153 3.93 23.39 7.83
CA ASP A 153 4.67 24.26 8.74
C ASP A 153 6.05 23.68 9.09
N LYS A 154 6.16 22.36 9.24
CA LYS A 154 7.42 21.64 9.49
C LYS A 154 8.25 21.39 8.22
N ALA A 155 7.63 21.46 7.04
CA ALA A 155 8.34 21.39 5.77
C ALA A 155 9.09 22.69 5.42
N SER A 156 8.68 23.82 6.01
CA SER A 156 9.16 25.17 5.66
C SER A 156 10.48 25.62 6.31
N SER A 157 10.94 24.93 7.36
CA SER A 157 12.27 25.16 7.96
C SER A 157 13.37 24.56 7.05
N SER A 158 14.57 25.16 7.07
CA SER A 158 15.73 24.77 6.25
C SER A 158 15.77 23.26 5.96
N ILE A 159 15.48 22.92 4.71
CA ILE A 159 14.98 21.60 4.31
C ILE A 159 16.04 20.52 4.59
N ASP A 160 15.84 19.78 5.68
CA ASP A 160 16.54 18.52 5.90
C ASP A 160 15.65 17.38 5.40
N TYR A 161 16.11 16.65 4.37
CA TYR A 161 15.41 15.47 3.86
C TYR A 161 15.78 14.21 4.66
N ASP A 162 16.78 14.28 5.54
CA ASP A 162 17.20 13.15 6.36
C ASP A 162 16.03 12.64 7.21
N ASP A 163 15.17 13.53 7.71
CA ASP A 163 13.97 13.17 8.48
C ASP A 163 13.08 12.13 7.79
N ILE A 164 12.99 12.13 6.46
CA ILE A 164 12.17 11.16 5.70
C ILE A 164 13.00 10.16 4.90
N LYS A 165 14.32 10.36 4.80
CA LYS A 165 15.25 9.43 4.13
C LYS A 165 15.83 8.39 5.08
N THR A 166 15.90 8.67 6.38
CA THR A 166 16.77 7.86 7.25
C THR A 166 16.20 6.46 7.57
N TYR A 167 14.91 6.32 7.90
CA TYR A 167 14.31 5.03 8.31
C TYR A 167 12.82 4.91 8.00
N CYS A 168 12.36 3.65 8.04
CA CYS A 168 10.95 3.30 8.22
C CYS A 168 10.36 4.04 9.42
N GLN A 169 9.19 4.63 9.21
CA GLN A 169 8.50 5.41 10.23
C GLN A 169 7.02 5.08 10.26
N LEU A 170 6.46 5.09 11.46
CA LEU A 170 5.03 5.03 11.67
C LEU A 170 4.51 6.43 11.95
N PHE A 171 3.51 6.85 11.19
CA PHE A 171 2.78 8.09 11.42
C PHE A 171 1.36 7.77 11.84
N VAL A 172 0.84 8.53 12.81
CA VAL A 172 -0.57 8.48 13.19
C VAL A 172 -1.18 9.86 13.10
N TYR A 173 -2.33 9.93 12.42
CA TYR A 173 -3.12 11.13 12.24
C TYR A 173 -4.51 10.90 12.82
N THR A 174 -4.95 11.80 13.71
CA THR A 174 -6.32 11.89 14.23
C THR A 174 -7.03 13.16 13.74
N GLY A 175 -6.47 13.80 12.72
CA GLY A 175 -6.96 15.01 12.06
C GLY A 175 -6.16 15.35 10.80
N ALA A 176 -6.56 16.43 10.12
CA ALA A 176 -6.16 16.71 8.73
C ALA A 176 -4.78 17.37 8.56
N ASP A 177 -4.29 18.13 9.55
CA ASP A 177 -3.19 19.07 9.31
C ASP A 177 -1.81 18.50 9.70
N GLU A 178 -1.70 17.88 10.87
CA GLU A 178 -0.44 17.36 11.40
C GLU A 178 -0.57 15.93 11.91
N TYR A 179 0.56 15.22 11.96
CA TYR A 179 0.63 13.96 12.68
C TYR A 179 0.54 14.23 14.19
N ASP A 180 -0.27 13.45 14.90
CA ASP A 180 -0.26 13.45 16.37
C ASP A 180 0.96 12.69 16.91
N PHE A 181 1.48 11.78 16.09
CA PHE A 181 2.58 10.90 16.46
C PHE A 181 3.43 10.50 15.25
N ASN A 182 4.75 10.49 15.45
CA ASN A 182 5.74 9.87 14.55
C ASN A 182 6.69 9.00 15.39
N SER A 183 6.93 7.76 14.96
CA SER A 183 7.85 6.82 15.63
C SER A 183 9.28 7.32 15.72
N GLN A 184 9.77 8.17 14.81
CA GLN A 184 11.09 8.80 14.86
C GLN A 184 11.37 9.45 16.22
N ALA A 185 10.37 10.09 16.84
CA ALA A 185 10.52 10.72 18.16
C ALA A 185 10.75 9.72 19.31
N LEU A 186 10.58 8.42 19.06
CA LEU A 186 10.83 7.36 20.02
C LEU A 186 12.04 6.49 19.66
N ILE A 187 12.59 6.61 18.45
CA ILE A 187 13.74 5.81 17.99
C ILE A 187 15.04 6.38 18.58
N ASP A 188 15.36 5.98 19.82
CA ASP A 188 16.70 6.17 20.41
C ASP A 188 17.71 5.15 19.85
N ASP A 189 17.23 3.97 19.47
CA ASP A 189 18.01 2.90 18.83
C ASP A 189 17.25 2.35 17.62
N LYS A 190 17.85 2.47 16.43
CA LYS A 190 17.31 2.03 15.14
C LYS A 190 16.98 0.53 15.11
N ASN A 191 17.48 -0.24 16.08
CA ASN A 191 17.24 -1.67 16.22
C ASN A 191 16.05 -2.03 17.14
N ASN A 192 15.37 -1.06 17.78
CA ASN A 192 14.30 -1.35 18.78
C ASN A 192 12.92 -0.77 18.42
N LEU A 193 12.62 -0.71 17.12
CA LEU A 193 11.32 -0.28 16.56
C LEU A 193 10.11 -0.96 17.24
N ASN A 194 10.26 -2.19 17.71
CA ASN A 194 9.22 -2.92 18.43
C ASN A 194 8.83 -2.28 19.78
N ALA A 195 9.80 -1.85 20.59
CA ALA A 195 9.52 -1.21 21.87
C ALA A 195 8.92 0.19 21.67
N ASP A 196 9.39 0.89 20.65
CA ASP A 196 8.95 2.24 20.30
C ASP A 196 7.55 2.22 19.69
N PHE A 197 7.22 1.18 18.91
CA PHE A 197 5.87 0.93 18.42
C PHE A 197 4.89 0.58 19.55
N ALA A 198 5.28 -0.24 20.54
CA ALA A 198 4.40 -0.51 21.69
C ALA A 198 4.11 0.77 22.50
N LYS A 199 5.12 1.61 22.73
CA LYS A 199 4.94 2.92 23.37
C LYS A 199 4.05 3.85 22.54
N ALA A 200 4.28 3.90 21.23
CA ALA A 200 3.49 4.67 20.27
C ALA A 200 2.01 4.29 20.32
N MET A 201 1.72 2.99 20.19
CA MET A 201 0.38 2.43 20.19
C MET A 201 -0.29 2.59 21.54
N THR A 202 0.39 2.33 22.66
CA THR A 202 -0.17 2.57 24.00
C THR A 202 -0.50 4.05 24.22
N LYS A 203 0.32 4.97 23.74
CA LYS A 203 0.07 6.41 23.87
C LYS A 203 -1.11 6.85 22.99
N CYS A 204 -1.13 6.39 21.74
CA CYS A 204 -2.21 6.69 20.79
C CYS A 204 -3.54 6.08 21.24
N PHE A 205 -3.49 4.85 21.77
CA PHE A 205 -4.66 4.08 22.17
C PHE A 205 -5.04 4.17 23.63
N SER A 206 -4.35 4.96 24.46
CA SER A 206 -4.74 5.23 25.85
C SER A 206 -6.16 5.84 26.00
N LYS A 207 -6.81 6.18 24.87
CA LYS A 207 -8.21 6.63 24.77
C LYS A 207 -9.20 5.55 24.29
N TYR A 208 -8.72 4.39 23.84
CA TYR A 208 -9.50 3.24 23.39
C TYR A 208 -9.33 2.11 24.40
N THR A 209 -10.37 1.32 24.59
CA THR A 209 -10.28 0.13 25.44
C THR A 209 -9.53 -0.95 24.66
N ALA A 210 -8.45 -1.51 25.24
CA ALA A 210 -7.85 -2.72 24.70
C ALA A 210 -8.94 -3.78 24.54
N LYS A 211 -8.91 -4.57 23.44
CA LYS A 211 -9.83 -5.71 23.31
C LYS A 211 -9.60 -6.61 24.52
N ASP A 212 -10.62 -6.71 25.36
CA ASP A 212 -10.59 -7.50 26.58
C ASP A 212 -10.27 -8.95 26.20
N VAL A 213 -9.09 -9.44 26.61
CA VAL A 213 -8.62 -10.83 26.40
C VAL A 213 -9.53 -11.84 27.15
N THR A 214 -10.50 -11.36 27.92
CA THR A 214 -11.48 -12.16 28.67
C THR A 214 -12.57 -12.80 27.82
N ASP A 215 -12.76 -12.41 26.55
CA ASP A 215 -13.83 -12.99 25.73
C ASP A 215 -13.47 -14.36 25.09
N LEU A 216 -12.24 -14.83 25.28
CA LEU A 216 -11.81 -16.18 24.87
C LEU A 216 -11.97 -17.26 25.95
N THR A 217 -12.32 -16.89 27.19
CA THR A 217 -12.52 -17.87 28.29
C THR A 217 -13.98 -18.22 28.57
N VAL A 218 -14.95 -17.58 27.90
CA VAL A 218 -16.40 -17.83 28.16
C VAL A 218 -17.04 -18.83 27.18
N LYS A 219 -16.34 -19.24 26.11
CA LYS A 219 -16.88 -20.22 25.13
C LYS A 219 -16.45 -21.69 25.33
N ASN A 220 -15.67 -21.99 26.38
CA ASN A 220 -15.22 -23.36 26.68
C ASN A 220 -15.62 -23.83 28.09
N ASN A 221 -16.86 -23.58 28.52
CA ASN A 221 -17.50 -24.31 29.62
C ASN A 221 -18.95 -24.66 29.28
#